data_AF-A0A7X7PGN2-F1
#
_entry.id   AF-A0A7X7PGN2-F1
#
_cell.length_a   1.000
_cell.length_b   1.000
_cell.length_c   1.000
_cell.angle_alpha   90.00
_cell.angle_beta   90.00
_cell.angle_gamma   90.00
#
_symmetry.space_group_name_H-M   'P 1'
#
loop_
_entity.id
_entity.type
_entity.pdbx_description
1 polymer ?
#
loop_
_entity_poly.entity_id
_entity_poly.type
_entity_poly.pdbx_seq_one_letter_code
_entity_poly.pdbx_strand_id
1 'polypeptide(L)'
;MTTMALVLATALHAFPGAPAESQGPACRGELRGDVLSTTIEFEDGSRLIGPWRIAYVSEVQRYRVTGILDRVIEVDRHGEQQTTAFPRGVAVLFEGRSEQDMIENAAEVWCSTVRRARAARGVEWSMQQPVRVTVVSDSMAERLA
;
A
#
# COMPACT_ATOMS: atom_id res chain seq x y z
N MET A 1 -63.30 31.34 -27.39
CA MET A 1 -62.43 31.85 -26.30
C MET A 1 -61.88 30.62 -25.61
N THR A 2 -60.62 30.29 -25.88
CA THR A 2 -60.05 28.94 -25.72
C THR A 2 -58.87 29.01 -24.74
N THR A 3 -59.03 28.25 -23.65
CA THR A 3 -58.11 27.59 -22.71
C THR A 3 -56.59 27.87 -22.69
N MET A 4 -56.11 28.14 -21.46
CA MET A 4 -54.83 27.77 -20.76
C MET A 4 -53.51 27.60 -21.52
N ALA A 5 -52.43 28.16 -20.93
CA ALA A 5 -51.33 27.35 -20.39
C ALA A 5 -50.42 28.18 -19.45
N LEU A 6 -50.35 27.78 -18.18
CA LEU A 6 -49.31 28.18 -17.22
C LEU A 6 -48.11 27.25 -17.43
N VAL A 7 -46.93 27.77 -17.76
CA VAL A 7 -45.70 26.98 -17.85
C VAL A 7 -44.89 27.19 -16.56
N LEU A 8 -44.84 26.15 -15.72
CA LEU A 8 -43.92 26.08 -14.58
C LEU A 8 -42.50 25.83 -15.10
N ALA A 9 -41.59 26.78 -14.90
CA ALA A 9 -40.16 26.55 -15.09
C ALA A 9 -39.61 25.77 -13.88
N THR A 10 -39.07 24.59 -14.16
CA THR A 10 -38.45 23.69 -13.19
C THR A 10 -37.12 24.26 -12.69
N ALA A 11 -37.01 24.45 -11.38
CA ALA A 11 -35.74 24.75 -10.71
C ALA A 11 -34.83 23.51 -10.79
N LEU A 12 -33.77 23.59 -11.60
CA LEU A 12 -32.68 22.61 -11.56
C LEU A 12 -32.05 22.64 -10.17
N HIS A 13 -32.13 21.50 -9.49
CA HIS A 13 -31.45 21.27 -8.24
C HIS A 13 -29.95 21.22 -8.51
N ALA A 14 -29.23 22.27 -8.09
CA ALA A 14 -27.79 22.25 -7.99
C ALA A 14 -27.41 21.20 -6.94
N PHE A 15 -27.01 20.01 -7.38
CA PHE A 15 -26.35 19.04 -6.52
C PHE A 15 -25.04 19.68 -6.02
N PRO A 16 -24.81 19.79 -4.70
CA PRO A 16 -23.52 20.23 -4.20
C PRO A 16 -22.49 19.16 -4.60
N GLY A 17 -21.48 19.59 -5.36
CA GLY A 17 -20.38 18.74 -5.80
C GLY A 17 -19.78 18.02 -4.59
N ALA A 18 -19.65 16.70 -4.71
CA ALA A 18 -18.84 15.93 -3.78
C ALA A 18 -17.46 16.59 -3.67
N PRO A 19 -16.90 16.71 -2.45
CA PRO A 19 -15.56 17.25 -2.28
C PRO A 19 -14.59 16.38 -3.09
N ALA A 20 -13.77 17.01 -3.92
CA ALA A 20 -12.69 16.34 -4.63
C ALA A 20 -11.84 15.60 -3.59
N GLU A 21 -11.87 14.27 -3.61
CA GLU A 21 -10.96 13.44 -2.81
C GLU A 21 -9.53 13.92 -3.10
N SER A 22 -8.80 14.29 -2.06
CA SER A 22 -7.40 14.68 -2.22
C SER A 22 -6.67 13.53 -2.91
N GLN A 23 -6.13 13.78 -4.10
CA GLN A 23 -5.47 12.79 -4.94
C GLN A 23 -4.16 12.34 -4.29
N GLY A 24 -4.25 11.46 -3.29
CA GLY A 24 -3.10 10.76 -2.77
C GLY A 24 -2.43 9.92 -3.87
N PRO A 25 -1.17 9.49 -3.66
CA PRO A 25 -0.44 8.70 -4.66
C PRO A 25 -1.24 7.46 -5.06
N ALA A 26 -1.35 7.24 -6.37
CA ALA A 26 -2.15 6.14 -6.93
C ALA A 26 -1.37 4.83 -6.79
N CYS A 27 -1.96 3.87 -6.07
CA CYS A 27 -1.40 2.54 -5.89
C CYS A 27 -2.15 1.55 -6.78
N ARG A 28 -1.40 0.76 -7.55
CA ARG A 28 -1.93 -0.19 -8.53
C ARG A 28 -1.22 -1.52 -8.42
N GLY A 29 -1.97 -2.60 -8.57
CA GLY A 29 -1.44 -3.97 -8.63
C GLY A 29 -1.71 -4.59 -9.99
N GLU A 30 -0.84 -5.50 -10.42
CA GLU A 30 -1.03 -6.29 -11.63
C GLU A 30 -0.38 -7.67 -11.46
N LEU A 31 -1.10 -8.74 -11.82
CA LEU A 31 -0.56 -10.09 -11.85
C LEU A 31 -0.27 -10.51 -13.30
N ARG A 32 0.98 -10.87 -13.59
CA ARG A 32 1.39 -11.42 -14.88
C ARG A 32 2.21 -12.69 -14.65
N GLY A 33 1.63 -13.85 -14.99
CA GLY A 33 2.26 -15.14 -14.72
C GLY A 33 2.49 -15.34 -13.23
N ASP A 34 3.74 -15.55 -12.82
CA ASP A 34 4.18 -15.73 -11.44
C ASP A 34 4.70 -14.43 -10.78
N VAL A 35 4.47 -13.28 -11.40
CA VAL A 35 4.89 -11.97 -10.88
C VAL A 35 3.68 -11.11 -10.58
N LEU A 36 3.50 -10.80 -9.29
CA LEU A 36 2.60 -9.77 -8.82
C LEU A 36 3.39 -8.47 -8.73
N SER A 37 3.07 -7.48 -9.56
CA SER A 37 3.72 -6.17 -9.57
C SER A 37 2.84 -5.16 -8.86
N THR A 38 3.37 -4.51 -7.82
CA THR A 38 2.69 -3.40 -7.14
C THR A 38 3.42 -2.10 -7.43
N THR A 39 2.71 -1.06 -7.83
CA THR A 39 3.27 0.25 -8.18
C THR A 39 2.62 1.33 -7.33
N ILE A 40 3.44 2.25 -6.81
CA ILE A 40 2.97 3.54 -6.29
C ILE A 40 3.52 4.64 -7.19
N GLU A 41 2.65 5.52 -7.66
CA GLU A 41 3.00 6.70 -8.47
C GLU A 41 2.86 7.96 -7.61
N PHE A 42 3.88 8.81 -7.66
CA PHE A 42 3.94 10.05 -6.88
C PHE A 42 3.56 11.26 -7.74
N GLU A 43 3.22 12.36 -7.08
CA GLU A 43 2.81 13.61 -7.75
C GLU A 43 3.91 14.19 -8.66
N ASP A 44 5.19 13.92 -8.36
CA ASP A 44 6.34 14.35 -9.16
C ASP A 44 6.56 13.51 -10.44
N GLY A 45 5.71 12.51 -10.68
CA GLY A 45 5.80 11.57 -11.81
C GLY A 45 6.78 10.42 -11.59
N SER A 46 7.48 10.36 -10.44
CA SER A 46 8.28 9.20 -10.08
C SER A 46 7.38 8.04 -9.62
N ARG A 47 7.91 6.82 -9.67
CA ARG A 47 7.19 5.63 -9.19
C ARG A 47 8.11 4.62 -8.53
N LEU A 48 7.57 3.87 -7.58
CA LEU A 48 8.23 2.74 -6.92
C LEU A 48 7.47 1.45 -7.20
N ILE A 49 8.18 0.46 -7.71
CA ILE A 49 7.63 -0.83 -8.13
C ILE A 49 8.19 -1.92 -7.23
N GLY A 50 7.29 -2.71 -6.66
CA GLY A 50 7.56 -3.96 -5.96
C GLY A 50 7.21 -5.15 -6.83
N PRO A 51 8.19 -5.80 -7.50
CA PRO A 51 7.96 -7.04 -8.24
C PRO A 51 8.01 -8.24 -7.29
N TRP A 52 6.85 -8.71 -6.85
CA TRP A 52 6.70 -9.87 -5.97
C TRP A 52 6.69 -11.14 -6.81
N ARG A 53 7.70 -12.00 -6.64
CA ARG A 53 7.67 -13.34 -7.23
C ARG A 53 6.79 -14.25 -6.38
N ILE A 54 5.78 -14.86 -6.98
CA ILE A 54 4.91 -15.82 -6.28
C ILE A 54 5.71 -17.10 -6.01
N ALA A 55 5.93 -17.39 -4.73
CA ALA A 55 6.65 -18.57 -4.29
C ALA A 55 5.73 -19.72 -3.89
N TYR A 56 4.50 -19.40 -3.48
CA TYR A 56 3.51 -20.37 -3.07
C TYR A 56 2.09 -19.84 -3.33
N VAL A 57 1.21 -20.73 -3.79
CA VAL A 57 -0.23 -20.51 -3.91
C VAL A 57 -0.91 -21.56 -3.06
N SER A 58 -1.82 -21.13 -2.18
CA SER A 58 -2.52 -22.06 -1.29
C SER A 58 -3.41 -23.03 -2.09
N GLU A 59 -3.27 -24.33 -1.79
CA GLU A 59 -4.10 -25.39 -2.40
C GLU A 59 -5.57 -25.34 -1.94
N VAL A 60 -5.81 -24.77 -0.76
CA VAL A 60 -7.14 -24.72 -0.13
C VAL A 60 -7.82 -23.37 -0.38
N GLN A 61 -7.05 -22.29 -0.46
CA GLN A 61 -7.53 -20.93 -0.59
C GLN A 61 -6.92 -20.28 -1.83
N ARG A 62 -7.61 -20.38 -2.96
CA ARG A 62 -7.09 -20.02 -4.29
C ARG A 62 -6.42 -18.63 -4.38
N TYR A 63 -6.88 -17.65 -3.62
CA TYR A 63 -6.37 -16.27 -3.66
C TYR A 63 -5.55 -15.89 -2.42
N ARG A 64 -4.97 -16.89 -1.75
CA ARG A 64 -3.95 -16.73 -0.72
C ARG A 64 -2.61 -17.13 -1.33
N VAL A 65 -1.72 -16.16 -1.52
CA VAL A 65 -0.41 -16.33 -2.17
C VAL A 65 0.71 -15.77 -1.32
N THR A 66 1.88 -16.42 -1.34
CA THR A 66 3.10 -15.88 -0.73
C THR A 66 3.98 -15.28 -1.82
N GLY A 67 4.13 -13.96 -1.81
CA GLY A 67 5.04 -13.22 -2.67
C GLY A 67 6.38 -12.98 -2.00
N ILE A 68 7.47 -13.07 -2.75
CA ILE A 68 8.81 -12.71 -2.32
C ILE A 68 9.24 -11.45 -3.05
N LEU A 69 9.55 -10.40 -2.29
CA LEU A 69 10.17 -9.17 -2.80
C LEU A 69 11.68 -9.27 -2.63
N ASP A 70 12.41 -9.46 -3.72
CA ASP A 70 13.88 -9.53 -3.73
C ASP A 70 14.54 -8.23 -4.18
N ARG A 71 13.76 -7.27 -4.69
CA ARG A 71 14.21 -5.96 -5.13
C ARG A 71 13.09 -4.95 -5.16
N VAL A 72 13.44 -3.66 -5.18
CA VAL A 72 12.56 -2.54 -5.53
C VAL A 72 13.13 -1.87 -6.76
N ILE A 73 12.25 -1.45 -7.66
CA ILE A 73 12.62 -0.66 -8.83
C ILE A 73 12.07 0.75 -8.62
N GLU A 74 12.96 1.72 -8.55
CA GLU A 74 12.62 3.13 -8.61
C GLU A 74 12.71 3.59 -10.05
N VAL A 75 11.67 4.28 -10.51
CA VAL A 75 11.67 4.93 -11.82
C VAL A 75 11.45 6.41 -11.58
N ASP A 76 12.41 7.23 -12.02
CA ASP A 76 12.30 8.67 -11.88
C ASP A 76 11.27 9.27 -12.85
N ARG A 77 11.05 10.58 -12.75
CA ARG A 77 10.13 11.32 -13.63
C ARG A 77 10.53 11.32 -15.11
N HIS A 78 11.78 10.98 -15.44
CA HIS A 78 12.31 10.89 -16.79
C HIS A 78 12.24 9.46 -17.35
N GLY A 79 11.87 8.48 -16.53
CA GLY A 79 11.78 7.07 -16.90
C GLY A 79 13.05 6.27 -16.61
N GLU A 80 14.07 6.88 -16.01
CA GLU A 80 15.33 6.21 -15.66
C GLU A 80 15.10 5.27 -14.48
N GLN A 81 15.68 4.07 -14.55
CA GLN A 81 15.43 3.01 -13.58
C GLN A 81 16.63 2.78 -12.67
N GLN A 82 16.36 2.69 -11.37
CA GLN A 82 17.31 2.26 -10.35
C GLN A 82 16.75 1.06 -9.60
N THR A 83 17.55 -0.01 -9.49
CA THR A 83 17.17 -1.21 -8.74
C THR A 83 17.89 -1.26 -7.40
N THR A 84 17.15 -1.48 -6.32
CA THR A 84 17.70 -1.78 -5.00
C THR A 84 17.36 -3.23 -4.64
N ALA A 85 18.37 -4.08 -4.49
CA ALA A 85 18.17 -5.50 -4.15
C ALA A 85 18.08 -5.73 -2.62
N PHE A 86 17.32 -6.75 -2.23
CA PHE A 86 17.24 -7.29 -0.88
C PHE A 86 17.87 -8.68 -0.82
N PRO A 87 19.09 -8.84 -0.27
CA PRO A 87 19.83 -10.10 -0.35
C PRO A 87 19.11 -11.34 0.21
N ARG A 88 18.21 -11.16 1.18
CA ARG A 88 17.42 -12.26 1.78
C ARG A 88 15.98 -12.31 1.28
N GLY A 89 15.56 -11.35 0.46
CA GLY A 89 14.17 -11.12 0.10
C GLY A 89 13.26 -10.82 1.31
N VAL A 90 12.04 -10.41 1.04
CA VAL A 90 10.98 -10.25 2.04
C VAL A 90 9.77 -11.05 1.58
N ALA A 91 9.34 -12.03 2.38
CA ALA A 91 8.15 -12.81 2.10
C ALA A 91 6.92 -12.14 2.72
N VAL A 92 5.85 -12.00 1.94
CA VAL A 92 4.57 -11.43 2.37
C VAL A 92 3.44 -12.33 1.89
N LEU A 93 2.46 -12.56 2.76
CA LEU A 93 1.22 -13.23 2.44
C LEU A 93 0.22 -12.21 1.92
N PHE A 94 -0.30 -12.43 0.72
CA PHE A 94 -1.39 -11.66 0.14
C PHE A 94 -2.63 -12.54 0.08
N GLU A 95 -3.77 -11.96 0.43
CA GLU A 95 -5.04 -12.67 0.54
C GLU A 95 -6.15 -11.85 -0.10
N GLY A 96 -7.15 -12.53 -0.66
CA GLY A 96 -8.34 -11.89 -1.18
C GLY A 96 -9.50 -12.88 -1.32
N ARG A 97 -10.69 -12.36 -1.55
CA ARG A 97 -11.90 -13.14 -1.86
C ARG A 97 -12.01 -13.46 -3.36
N SER A 98 -11.28 -12.71 -4.18
CA SER A 98 -11.08 -12.93 -5.62
C SER A 98 -9.62 -12.65 -5.98
N GLU A 99 -9.22 -12.97 -7.21
CA GLU A 99 -7.89 -12.60 -7.71
C GLU A 99 -7.69 -11.08 -7.68
N GLN A 100 -8.69 -10.33 -8.15
CA GLN A 100 -8.67 -8.87 -8.14
C GLN A 100 -8.54 -8.29 -6.72
N ASP A 101 -9.30 -8.82 -5.76
CA ASP A 101 -9.24 -8.41 -4.34
C ASP A 101 -7.84 -8.69 -3.73
N MET A 102 -7.22 -9.81 -4.09
CA MET A 102 -5.84 -10.12 -3.67
C MET A 102 -4.82 -9.15 -4.27
N ILE A 103 -4.96 -8.81 -5.56
CA ILE A 103 -4.10 -7.86 -6.27
C ILE A 103 -4.24 -6.45 -5.65
N GLU A 104 -5.47 -6.02 -5.36
CA GLU A 104 -5.77 -4.74 -4.71
C GLU A 104 -5.17 -4.68 -3.30
N ASN A 105 -5.38 -5.73 -2.49
CA ASN A 105 -4.78 -5.82 -1.14
C ASN A 105 -3.25 -5.76 -1.19
N ALA A 106 -2.62 -6.41 -2.17
CA ALA A 106 -1.18 -6.32 -2.34
C ALA A 106 -0.73 -4.88 -2.67
N ALA A 107 -1.46 -4.18 -3.54
CA ALA A 107 -1.18 -2.79 -3.85
C ALA A 107 -1.32 -1.88 -2.62
N GLU A 108 -2.32 -2.11 -1.75
CA GLU A 108 -2.50 -1.37 -0.50
C GLU A 108 -1.37 -1.62 0.51
N VAL A 109 -0.95 -2.89 0.66
CA VAL A 109 0.19 -3.26 1.50
C VAL A 109 1.46 -2.54 1.03
N TRP A 110 1.70 -2.51 -0.28
CA TRP A 110 2.80 -1.75 -0.86
C TRP A 110 2.69 -0.25 -0.57
N CYS A 111 1.52 0.33 -0.83
CA CYS A 111 1.22 1.74 -0.64
C CYS A 111 1.54 2.20 0.79
N SER A 112 0.99 1.50 1.77
CA SER A 112 1.16 1.81 3.19
C SER A 112 2.61 1.63 3.65
N THR A 113 3.32 0.64 3.11
CA THR A 113 4.71 0.37 3.44
C THR A 113 5.64 1.46 2.92
N VAL A 114 5.51 1.82 1.65
CA VAL A 114 6.33 2.88 1.04
C VAL A 114 6.07 4.23 1.71
N ARG A 115 4.80 4.56 1.98
CA ARG A 115 4.44 5.81 2.68
C ARG A 115 5.06 5.88 4.06
N ARG A 116 4.97 4.81 4.86
CA ARG A 116 5.61 4.74 6.19
C ARG A 116 7.13 4.87 6.09
N ALA A 117 7.76 4.20 5.14
CA ALA A 117 9.20 4.28 4.95
C ALA A 117 9.67 5.69 4.56
N ARG A 118 8.94 6.38 3.66
CA ARG A 118 9.24 7.77 3.28
C ARG A 118 9.01 8.74 4.45
N ALA A 119 7.91 8.59 5.19
CA ALA A 119 7.65 9.39 6.39
C ALA A 119 8.78 9.23 7.42
N ALA A 120 9.25 8.00 7.66
CA ALA A 120 10.35 7.74 8.60
C ALA A 120 11.71 8.31 8.15
N ARG A 121 11.94 8.46 6.84
CA ARG A 121 13.15 9.12 6.29
C ARG A 121 13.07 10.65 6.32
N GLY A 122 11.86 11.21 6.32
CA GLY A 122 11.62 12.66 6.49
C GLY A 122 11.61 13.12 7.95
N VAL A 123 11.61 12.18 8.90
CA VAL A 123 11.81 12.46 10.33
C VAL A 123 13.31 12.43 10.60
N GLU A 124 13.90 13.60 10.81
CA GLU A 124 15.21 13.71 11.46
C GLU A 124 15.09 13.06 12.85
N TRP A 125 15.74 11.92 13.04
CA TRP A 125 15.82 11.29 14.35
C TRP A 125 16.70 12.16 15.25
N SER A 126 16.08 13.08 15.98
CA SER A 126 16.71 13.66 17.17
C SER A 126 17.04 12.53 18.14
N MET A 127 18.33 12.17 18.25
CA MET A 127 18.88 11.22 19.22
C MET A 127 18.81 11.77 20.65
N GLN A 128 17.61 12.16 21.12
CA GLN A 128 17.41 12.72 22.45
C GLN A 128 16.25 12.05 23.19
N GLN A 129 16.09 10.73 23.10
CA GLN A 129 15.43 9.99 24.18
C GLN A 129 16.14 8.65 24.42
N PRO A 130 16.86 8.49 25.55
CA PRO A 130 17.37 7.17 25.92
C PRO A 130 16.19 6.26 26.23
N VAL A 131 16.02 5.20 25.43
CA VAL A 131 15.12 4.09 25.75
C VAL A 131 15.67 3.44 27.02
N ARG A 132 15.00 3.67 28.16
CA ARG A 132 15.24 2.87 29.37
C ARG A 132 14.67 1.48 29.12
N VAL A 133 15.54 0.54 28.79
CA VAL A 133 15.22 -0.88 28.91
C VAL A 133 15.28 -1.22 30.39
N THR A 134 14.12 -1.34 31.04
CA THR A 134 14.04 -1.95 32.37
C THR A 134 14.21 -3.45 32.18
N VAL A 135 15.41 -3.96 32.47
CA VAL A 135 15.63 -5.39 32.63
C VAL A 135 14.88 -5.81 33.89
N VAL A 136 13.77 -6.52 33.74
CA VAL A 136 13.16 -7.25 34.84
C VAL A 136 13.96 -8.54 34.97
N SER A 137 14.98 -8.52 35.83
CA SER A 137 15.65 -9.74 36.26
C SER A 137 14.69 -10.54 37.12
N ASP A 138 14.25 -11.69 36.60
CA ASP A 138 13.51 -12.71 37.33
C ASP A 138 14.38 -13.20 38.49
N SER A 139 14.00 -12.84 39.72
CA SER A 139 14.62 -13.32 40.96
C SER A 139 13.60 -14.14 41.74
N MET A 140 13.17 -15.26 41.15
CA MET A 140 12.59 -16.39 41.86
C MET A 140 13.44 -17.64 41.65
N ALA A 141 14.67 -17.62 42.16
CA ALA A 141 15.52 -18.82 42.25
C ALA A 141 16.34 -18.87 43.55
N GLU A 142 15.79 -18.34 44.65
CA GLU A 142 16.37 -18.51 45.99
C GLU A 142 15.30 -19.00 46.97
N ARG A 143 14.68 -20.13 46.61
CA ARG A 143 13.98 -21.03 47.53
C ARG A 143 14.18 -22.44 47.02
N LEU A 144 15.34 -23.02 47.34
CA LEU A 144 15.61 -24.46 47.49
C LEU A 144 17.13 -24.63 47.73
N ALA A 145 17.56 -24.31 48.95
CA ALA A 145 18.76 -24.83 49.60
C ALA A 145 18.46 -24.91 51.10
#